data_AF-A0A2U3LDU1-F1
#
_entry.id   AF-A0A2U3LDU1-F1
#
_cell.length_a   1.000
_cell.length_b   1.000
_cell.length_c   1.000
_cell.angle_alpha   90.00
_cell.angle_beta   90.00
_cell.angle_gamma   90.00
#
_symmetry.space_group_name_H-M   'P 1'
#
loop_
_entity.id
_entity.type
_entity.pdbx_description
1 polymer ?
#
loop_
_entity_poly.entity_id
_entity_poly.type
_entity_poly.pdbx_seq_one_letter_code
_entity_poly.pdbx_strand_id
1 'polypeptide(L)'
;METYFYKDPRITEWIDQITETVFAACLLTGVDSEKEFQKGCQIVSKLSLMLQGISTFPAEYLEDGLKQLLEQHLPDAQVINNFPTFHDTLDRMLCEGISKSINSQTEELLSSSIPIQDQAKEHSIAEQDENSETTEQVVPDELLIEIAIPALASCELKCPEIHEIKAKEDTLNTKAYGMVRTSQVPVHAVPLQRILSNIFPNSSVCWNFDIKGQIFLAQVKNILIYLSDLEQPILIEDFAKEGWKVYVCRPEDLSFPRRIERGIKQTLRSGMKSQII
;
A
#
# COMPACT_ATOMS: atom_id res chain seq x y z
N MET A 1 -18.24 -3.96 5.78
CA MET A 1 -16.95 -3.27 5.61
C MET A 1 -16.35 -3.79 4.33
N GLU A 2 -16.66 -3.16 3.20
CA GLU A 2 -15.94 -3.44 1.95
C GLU A 2 -14.52 -2.91 2.14
N THR A 3 -13.55 -3.82 2.10
CA THR A 3 -12.18 -3.57 2.53
C THR A 3 -11.51 -2.61 1.55
N TYR A 4 -11.27 -1.37 2.01
CA TYR A 4 -10.54 -0.29 1.32
C TYR A 4 -9.22 -0.75 0.65
N PHE A 5 -8.69 -1.89 1.10
CA PHE A 5 -7.41 -2.46 0.73
C PHE A 5 -7.43 -3.36 -0.51
N TYR A 6 -8.60 -3.82 -0.98
CA TYR A 6 -8.69 -4.70 -2.17
C TYR A 6 -8.17 -4.06 -3.46
N LYS A 7 -8.02 -2.73 -3.49
CA LYS A 7 -7.53 -1.97 -4.65
C LYS A 7 -6.06 -1.56 -4.57
N ASP A 8 -5.35 -1.84 -3.47
CA ASP A 8 -3.90 -1.60 -3.40
C ASP A 8 -3.14 -2.83 -3.93
N PRO A 9 -2.45 -2.72 -5.08
CA PRO A 9 -1.73 -3.85 -5.67
C PRO A 9 -0.61 -4.38 -4.75
N ARG A 10 -0.06 -3.54 -3.86
CA ARG A 10 0.99 -3.97 -2.92
C ARG A 10 0.42 -4.90 -1.86
N ILE A 11 -0.77 -4.61 -1.34
CA ILE A 11 -1.44 -5.47 -0.35
C ILE A 11 -1.81 -6.81 -0.98
N THR A 12 -2.27 -6.79 -2.23
CA THR A 12 -2.57 -8.02 -2.98
C THR A 12 -1.32 -8.88 -3.14
N GLU A 13 -0.19 -8.28 -3.54
CA GLU A 13 1.09 -9.00 -3.68
C GLU A 13 1.55 -9.62 -2.35
N TRP A 14 1.44 -8.90 -1.23
CA TRP A 14 1.75 -9.44 0.08
C TRP A 14 0.83 -10.61 0.47
N ILE A 15 -0.47 -10.51 0.20
CA ILE A 15 -1.45 -11.57 0.46
C ILE A 15 -1.14 -12.82 -0.38
N ASP A 16 -0.80 -12.63 -1.66
CA ASP A 16 -0.42 -13.72 -2.55
C ASP A 16 0.85 -14.43 -2.03
N GLN A 17 1.85 -13.68 -1.57
CA GLN A 17 3.07 -14.24 -0.97
C GLN A 17 2.79 -14.98 0.35
N ILE A 18 1.89 -14.48 1.20
CA ILE A 18 1.46 -15.21 2.41
C ILE A 18 0.79 -16.51 2.01
N THR A 19 -0.14 -16.46 1.06
CA THR A 19 -0.85 -17.64 0.59
C THR A 19 0.11 -18.69 0.03
N GLU A 20 1.07 -18.27 -0.81
CA GLU A 20 2.11 -19.13 -1.37
C GLU A 20 2.98 -19.76 -0.27
N THR A 21 3.43 -18.97 0.71
CA THR A 21 4.26 -19.47 1.82
C THR A 21 3.51 -20.42 2.74
N VAL A 22 2.20 -20.23 2.95
CA VAL A 22 1.37 -21.19 3.70
C VAL A 22 1.26 -22.52 2.93
N PHE A 23 1.00 -22.48 1.61
CA PHE A 23 0.98 -23.71 0.80
C PHE A 23 2.35 -24.39 0.80
N ALA A 24 3.44 -23.65 0.66
CA ALA A 24 4.80 -24.19 0.70
C ALA A 24 5.09 -24.84 2.06
N ALA A 25 4.74 -24.19 3.16
CA ALA A 25 4.90 -24.75 4.51
C ALA A 25 4.09 -26.04 4.71
N CYS A 26 2.88 -26.12 4.13
CA CYS A 26 2.04 -27.33 4.17
C CYS A 26 2.54 -28.47 3.26
N LEU A 27 3.23 -28.14 2.17
CA LEU A 27 3.78 -29.11 1.22
C LEU A 27 5.11 -29.72 1.69
N LEU A 28 5.91 -28.92 2.38
CA LEU A 28 7.24 -29.29 2.86
C LEU A 28 7.17 -29.99 4.22
N THR A 29 8.28 -30.59 4.66
CA THR A 29 8.40 -31.19 5.99
C THR A 29 9.71 -30.80 6.66
N GLY A 30 9.75 -30.83 7.99
CA GLY A 30 10.96 -30.56 8.76
C GLY A 30 11.46 -29.12 8.63
N VAL A 31 12.78 -28.96 8.46
CA VAL A 31 13.46 -27.66 8.49
C VAL A 31 13.01 -26.73 7.35
N ASP A 32 12.71 -27.29 6.17
CA ASP A 32 12.29 -26.49 5.02
C ASP A 32 10.87 -25.92 5.20
N SER A 33 9.97 -26.70 5.83
CA SER A 33 8.63 -26.23 6.20
C SER A 33 8.71 -25.08 7.22
N GLU A 34 9.55 -25.24 8.24
CA GLU A 34 9.75 -24.19 9.24
C GLU A 34 10.36 -22.92 8.63
N LYS A 35 11.28 -23.06 7.67
CA LYS A 35 11.86 -21.91 6.97
C LYS A 35 10.81 -21.11 6.18
N GLU A 36 9.95 -21.77 5.42
CA GLU A 36 8.85 -21.08 4.72
C GLU A 36 7.82 -20.52 5.70
N PHE A 37 7.55 -21.22 6.80
CA PHE A 37 6.68 -20.71 7.87
C PHE A 37 7.22 -19.40 8.48
N GLN A 38 8.51 -19.36 8.83
CA GLN A 38 9.15 -18.16 9.38
C GLN A 38 9.20 -17.01 8.38
N LYS A 39 9.44 -17.30 7.10
CA LYS A 39 9.35 -16.31 6.02
C LYS A 39 7.94 -15.75 5.90
N GLY A 40 6.91 -16.59 5.96
CA GLY A 40 5.51 -16.18 6.01
C GLY A 40 5.21 -15.27 7.21
N CYS A 41 5.71 -15.61 8.40
CA CYS A 41 5.56 -14.77 9.60
C CYS A 41 6.21 -13.38 9.42
N GLN A 42 7.37 -13.29 8.77
CA GLN A 42 8.02 -12.00 8.48
C GLN A 42 7.22 -11.15 7.50
N ILE A 43 6.60 -11.80 6.50
CA ILE A 43 5.72 -11.13 5.56
C ILE A 43 4.49 -10.57 6.28
N VAL A 44 3.83 -11.40 7.09
CA VAL A 44 2.68 -10.98 7.92
C VAL A 44 3.06 -9.80 8.82
N SER A 45 4.23 -9.84 9.45
CA SER A 45 4.71 -8.74 10.30
C SER A 45 4.87 -7.44 9.52
N LYS A 46 5.49 -7.46 8.34
CA LYS A 46 5.64 -6.29 7.47
C LYS A 46 4.29 -5.75 7.00
N LEU A 47 3.38 -6.63 6.61
CA LEU A 47 2.03 -6.26 6.18
C LEU A 47 1.25 -5.61 7.34
N SER A 48 1.37 -6.15 8.55
CA SER A 48 0.76 -5.64 9.78
C SER A 48 1.24 -4.22 10.10
N LEU A 49 2.57 -4.00 10.09
CA LEU A 49 3.16 -2.67 10.28
C LEU A 49 2.68 -1.67 9.23
N MET A 50 2.62 -2.11 7.97
CA MET A 50 2.17 -1.26 6.86
C MET A 50 0.70 -0.86 7.03
N LEU A 51 -0.18 -1.80 7.40
CA LEU A 51 -1.60 -1.52 7.61
C LEU A 51 -1.83 -0.60 8.80
N GLN A 52 -1.12 -0.81 9.91
CA GLN A 52 -1.15 0.09 11.06
C GLN A 52 -0.58 1.49 10.75
N GLY A 53 0.41 1.59 9.86
CA GLY A 53 1.04 2.85 9.49
C GLY A 53 0.24 3.69 8.49
N ILE A 54 -0.52 3.06 7.59
CA ILE A 54 -1.30 3.74 6.54
C ILE A 54 -2.71 4.08 7.01
N SER A 55 -3.25 3.31 7.96
CA SER A 55 -4.64 3.40 8.37
C SER A 55 -4.74 3.74 9.85
N THR A 56 -5.73 4.55 10.22
CA THR A 56 -6.27 4.60 11.59
C THR A 56 -7.00 3.29 11.94
N PHE A 57 -6.42 2.15 11.58
CA PHE A 57 -6.99 0.84 11.82
C PHE A 57 -6.72 0.48 13.29
N PRO A 58 -7.76 0.28 14.11
CA PRO A 58 -7.52 -0.10 15.49
C PRO A 58 -6.80 -1.44 15.54
N ALA A 59 -5.73 -1.52 16.32
CA ALA A 59 -4.94 -2.76 16.45
C ALA A 59 -5.79 -3.96 16.89
N GLU A 60 -6.88 -3.70 17.62
CA GLU A 60 -7.88 -4.68 18.07
C GLU A 60 -8.53 -5.46 16.92
N TYR A 61 -8.67 -4.85 15.73
CA TYR A 61 -9.30 -5.49 14.57
C TYR A 61 -8.27 -6.00 13.56
N LEU A 62 -6.96 -5.80 13.79
CA LEU A 62 -5.93 -6.10 12.81
C LEU A 62 -5.91 -7.58 12.43
N GLU A 63 -5.99 -8.46 13.41
CA GLU A 63 -6.00 -9.91 13.19
C GLU A 63 -7.21 -10.34 12.35
N ASP A 64 -8.41 -9.96 12.78
CA ASP A 64 -9.66 -10.26 12.06
C ASP A 64 -9.66 -9.65 10.65
N GLY A 65 -9.14 -8.43 10.50
CA GLY A 65 -9.03 -7.74 9.23
C GLY A 65 -8.06 -8.43 8.27
N LEU A 66 -6.89 -8.86 8.75
CA LEU A 66 -5.92 -9.60 7.95
C LEU A 66 -6.46 -10.96 7.54
N LYS A 67 -7.12 -11.66 8.47
CA LYS A 67 -7.74 -12.96 8.23
C LYS A 67 -8.82 -12.85 7.15
N GLN A 68 -9.72 -11.87 7.26
CA GLN A 68 -10.75 -11.62 6.24
C GLN A 68 -10.15 -11.28 4.87
N LEU A 69 -9.10 -10.46 4.84
CA LEU A 69 -8.40 -10.11 3.60
C LEU A 69 -7.78 -11.34 2.95
N LEU A 70 -7.14 -12.21 3.73
CA LEU A 70 -6.58 -13.46 3.21
C LEU A 70 -7.67 -14.40 2.71
N GLU A 71 -8.73 -14.62 3.49
CA GLU A 71 -9.86 -15.49 3.12
C GLU A 71 -10.50 -15.07 1.79
N GLN A 72 -10.52 -13.78 1.45
CA GLN A 72 -11.02 -13.27 0.18
C GLN A 72 -10.14 -13.63 -1.03
N HIS A 73 -8.86 -13.93 -0.80
CA HIS A 73 -7.86 -14.22 -1.82
C HIS A 73 -7.45 -15.70 -1.86
N LEU A 74 -7.96 -16.51 -0.94
CA LEU A 74 -7.65 -17.93 -0.93
C LEU A 74 -8.21 -18.64 -2.19
N PRO A 75 -7.53 -19.69 -2.67
CA PRO A 75 -8.05 -20.55 -3.72
C PRO A 75 -9.38 -21.21 -3.33
N ASP A 76 -10.03 -21.85 -4.31
CA ASP A 76 -11.25 -22.63 -4.05
C ASP A 76 -11.05 -23.59 -2.86
N ALA A 77 -12.06 -23.69 -1.99
CA ALA A 77 -12.06 -24.57 -0.82
C ALA A 77 -11.68 -26.02 -1.17
N GLN A 78 -11.99 -26.49 -2.38
CA GLN A 78 -11.56 -27.81 -2.85
C GLN A 78 -10.03 -27.96 -2.90
N VAL A 79 -9.31 -26.89 -3.28
CA VAL A 79 -7.84 -26.86 -3.30
C VAL A 79 -7.31 -26.89 -1.88
N ILE A 80 -7.85 -26.05 -1.00
CA ILE A 80 -7.44 -25.93 0.40
C ILE A 80 -7.64 -27.25 1.15
N ASN A 81 -8.77 -27.93 0.93
CA ASN A 81 -9.10 -29.19 1.60
C ASN A 81 -8.12 -30.34 1.28
N ASN A 82 -7.25 -30.20 0.28
CA ASN A 82 -6.16 -31.15 0.06
C ASN A 82 -5.01 -31.00 1.08
N PHE A 83 -5.03 -29.96 1.90
CA PHE A 83 -4.00 -29.61 2.88
C PHE A 83 -4.62 -29.54 4.28
N PRO A 84 -4.62 -30.65 5.04
CA PRO A 84 -5.32 -30.73 6.32
C PRO A 84 -4.87 -29.70 7.36
N THR A 85 -3.59 -29.30 7.29
CA THR A 85 -2.96 -28.36 8.21
C THR A 85 -3.00 -26.91 7.72
N PHE A 86 -3.65 -26.62 6.60
CA PHE A 86 -3.60 -25.30 5.97
C PHE A 86 -4.12 -24.21 6.89
N HIS A 87 -5.34 -24.37 7.42
CA HIS A 87 -5.95 -23.36 8.29
C HIS A 87 -5.17 -23.18 9.59
N ASP A 88 -4.71 -24.27 10.21
CA ASP A 88 -3.89 -24.20 11.42
C ASP A 88 -2.56 -23.49 11.16
N THR A 89 -1.95 -23.72 9.99
CA THR A 89 -0.68 -23.08 9.59
C THR A 89 -0.90 -21.60 9.33
N LEU A 90 -1.97 -21.24 8.60
CA LEU A 90 -2.34 -19.86 8.33
C LEU A 90 -2.62 -19.09 9.62
N ASP A 91 -3.48 -19.62 10.50
CA ASP A 91 -3.85 -18.97 11.76
C ASP A 91 -2.62 -18.77 12.67
N ARG A 92 -1.74 -19.78 12.77
CA ARG A 92 -0.47 -19.65 13.51
C ARG A 92 0.44 -18.59 12.92
N MET A 93 0.61 -18.59 11.59
CA MET A 93 1.47 -17.64 10.89
C MET A 93 0.97 -16.21 11.07
N LEU A 94 -0.35 -16.02 11.05
CA LEU A 94 -1.01 -14.75 11.33
C LEU A 94 -0.74 -14.27 12.76
N CYS A 95 -1.05 -15.11 13.76
CA CYS A 95 -0.85 -14.79 15.17
C CYS A 95 0.62 -14.43 15.46
N GLU A 96 1.57 -15.25 14.98
CA GLU A 96 2.99 -15.07 15.24
C GLU A 96 3.55 -13.85 14.51
N GLY A 97 3.17 -13.63 13.25
CA GLY A 97 3.59 -12.47 12.47
C GLY A 97 3.07 -11.14 13.05
N ILE A 98 1.81 -11.09 13.48
CA ILE A 98 1.21 -9.91 14.12
C ILE A 98 1.90 -9.65 15.47
N SER A 99 2.10 -10.68 16.29
CA SER A 99 2.79 -10.54 17.58
C SER A 99 4.21 -9.99 17.41
N LYS A 100 4.95 -10.44 16.38
CA LYS A 100 6.27 -9.90 16.03
C LYS A 100 6.21 -8.41 15.67
N SER A 101 5.19 -7.98 14.94
CA SER A 101 5.06 -6.56 14.55
C SER A 101 4.84 -5.62 15.74
N ILE A 102 4.02 -6.03 16.72
CA ILE A 102 3.74 -5.26 17.93
C ILE A 102 5.01 -5.13 18.79
N ASN A 103 5.77 -6.22 18.93
CA ASN A 103 7.01 -6.22 19.69
C ASN A 103 8.07 -5.32 19.02
N SER A 104 8.19 -5.34 17.70
CA SER A 104 9.12 -4.46 16.96
C SER A 104 8.79 -2.97 17.12
N GLN A 105 7.51 -2.57 17.11
CA GLN A 105 7.12 -1.18 17.39
C GLN A 105 7.46 -0.76 18.83
N THR A 106 7.30 -1.69 19.78
CA THR A 106 7.57 -1.42 21.20
C THR A 106 9.07 -1.22 21.45
N GLU A 107 9.94 -1.98 20.77
CA GLU A 107 11.39 -1.80 20.88
C GLU A 107 11.93 -0.55 20.15
N GLU A 108 11.34 -0.15 19.02
CA GLU A 108 11.70 1.11 18.35
C GLU A 108 11.32 2.35 19.20
N LEU A 109 10.21 2.31 19.93
CA LEU A 109 9.81 3.37 20.86
C LEU A 109 10.68 3.44 22.12
N LEU A 110 11.19 2.30 22.59
CA LEU A 110 12.13 2.24 23.72
C LEU A 110 13.55 2.66 23.30
N SER A 111 13.93 2.40 22.05
CA SER A 111 15.26 2.75 21.50
C SER A 111 15.39 4.23 21.12
N SER A 112 14.28 4.97 20.99
CA SER A 112 14.30 6.43 20.76
C SER A 112 14.39 7.26 22.05
N SER A 113 14.44 6.61 23.22
CA SER A 113 14.68 7.29 24.49
C SER A 113 16.18 7.43 24.70
N ILE A 114 16.73 8.56 24.25
CA ILE A 114 18.09 9.02 24.54
C ILE A 114 18.34 8.88 26.06
N PRO A 115 19.35 8.13 26.53
CA PRO A 115 19.82 8.26 27.90
C PRO A 115 20.53 9.61 27.97
N ILE A 116 19.93 10.54 28.72
CA ILE A 116 20.64 11.72 29.19
C ILE A 116 21.80 11.19 30.04
N GLN A 117 22.99 11.41 29.50
CA GLN A 117 24.26 11.16 30.14
C GLN A 117 24.46 12.21 31.24
N ASP A 118 24.42 11.79 32.51
CA ASP A 118 25.05 12.54 33.60
C ASP A 118 26.14 11.67 34.22
N GLN A 119 27.38 12.09 33.99
CA GLN A 119 28.56 11.63 34.70
C GLN A 119 28.69 12.38 36.03
N ALA A 120 28.95 11.67 37.14
CA ALA A 120 30.03 12.03 38.07
C ALA A 120 30.20 11.03 39.23
N LYS A 121 31.44 10.52 39.34
CA LYS A 121 32.27 10.27 40.55
C LYS A 121 31.97 9.13 41.54
N GLU A 122 32.77 8.07 41.42
CA GLU A 122 33.95 7.75 42.28
C GLU A 122 33.77 7.69 43.81
N HIS A 123 33.83 6.47 44.41
CA HIS A 123 34.86 6.01 45.39
C HIS A 123 34.49 4.66 46.10
N SER A 124 35.23 3.60 45.76
CA SER A 124 36.10 2.74 46.61
C SER A 124 35.65 2.12 47.97
N ILE A 125 35.82 0.77 48.08
CA ILE A 125 36.57 -0.04 49.10
C ILE A 125 35.83 -1.20 49.82
N ALA A 126 36.49 -2.38 49.76
CA ALA A 126 36.57 -3.55 50.69
C ALA A 126 35.35 -4.47 50.86
N GLU A 127 35.45 -5.80 51.00
CA GLU A 127 36.55 -6.78 51.14
C GLU A 127 35.96 -8.22 51.04
N GLN A 128 36.78 -9.18 50.58
CA GLN A 128 36.86 -10.63 50.97
C GLN A 128 35.65 -11.56 50.67
N ASP A 129 35.79 -12.84 50.30
CA ASP A 129 36.90 -13.82 50.40
C ASP A 129 36.67 -15.02 49.42
N GLU A 130 37.79 -15.67 49.04
CA GLU A 130 38.09 -17.09 48.69
C GLU A 130 36.98 -18.04 48.15
N ASN A 131 37.18 -18.97 47.20
CA ASN A 131 38.33 -19.84 46.92
C ASN A 131 38.12 -20.67 45.61
N SER A 132 39.23 -21.23 45.10
CA SER A 132 39.38 -22.50 44.32
C SER A 132 39.05 -22.47 42.82
N GLU A 133 40.07 -22.35 41.95
CA GLU A 133 40.93 -23.40 41.31
C GLU A 133 40.42 -23.77 39.90
N THR A 134 41.05 -23.29 38.83
CA THR A 134 42.23 -23.80 38.06
C THR A 134 41.84 -24.71 36.88
N THR A 135 42.45 -24.40 35.73
CA THR A 135 42.62 -25.19 34.48
C THR A 135 41.39 -25.28 33.58
N GLU A 136 41.44 -25.03 32.27
CA GLU A 136 42.53 -25.24 31.31
C GLU A 136 42.29 -24.42 30.01
N GLN A 137 43.37 -23.99 29.37
CA GLN A 137 43.40 -23.29 28.08
C GLN A 137 42.94 -24.19 26.94
N VAL A 138 42.04 -23.72 26.07
CA VAL A 138 42.09 -23.98 24.61
C VAL A 138 41.47 -22.80 23.84
N VAL A 139 42.32 -22.11 23.09
CA VAL A 139 42.04 -21.25 21.91
C VAL A 139 42.91 -21.90 20.80
N PRO A 140 42.61 -21.90 19.48
CA PRO A 140 41.75 -21.00 18.69
C PRO A 140 40.80 -21.72 17.71
N ASP A 141 39.84 -21.00 17.11
CA ASP A 141 39.82 -20.91 15.64
C ASP A 141 38.96 -19.75 15.13
N GLU A 142 39.58 -18.94 14.28
CA GLU A 142 38.99 -17.85 13.52
C GLU A 142 38.26 -18.42 12.30
N LEU A 143 37.00 -18.05 12.07
CA LEU A 143 36.38 -18.17 10.76
C LEU A 143 35.75 -16.83 10.36
N LEU A 144 36.59 -16.01 9.72
CA LEU A 144 36.18 -14.91 8.86
C LEU A 144 35.49 -15.50 7.62
N ILE A 145 34.17 -15.36 7.53
CA ILE A 145 33.45 -15.57 6.27
C ILE A 145 33.49 -14.24 5.52
N GLU A 146 34.44 -14.16 4.59
CA GLU A 146 34.57 -13.16 3.55
C GLU A 146 33.37 -13.27 2.60
N ILE A 147 32.39 -12.37 2.74
CA ILE A 147 31.28 -12.25 1.79
C ILE A 147 31.81 -11.50 0.57
N ALA A 148 32.23 -12.26 -0.45
CA ALA A 148 32.52 -11.74 -1.77
C ALA A 148 31.23 -11.24 -2.43
N ILE A 149 31.11 -9.92 -2.59
CA ILE A 149 30.07 -9.27 -3.39
C ILE A 149 30.44 -9.44 -4.88
N PRO A 150 29.62 -10.10 -5.73
CA PRO A 150 29.82 -10.05 -7.17
C PRO A 150 29.49 -8.65 -7.67
N ALA A 151 30.48 -7.98 -8.24
CA ALA A 151 30.32 -6.73 -8.98
C ALA A 151 29.37 -6.96 -10.17
N LEU A 152 28.14 -6.46 -10.08
CA LEU A 152 27.24 -6.34 -11.22
C LEU A 152 27.75 -5.23 -12.12
N ALA A 153 28.21 -5.63 -13.30
CA ALA A 153 28.63 -4.78 -14.39
C ALA A 153 27.47 -3.87 -14.84
N SER A 154 27.77 -2.58 -14.96
CA SER A 154 26.95 -1.57 -15.63
C SER A 154 26.63 -2.00 -17.06
N CYS A 155 25.40 -2.42 -17.31
CA CYS A 155 24.83 -2.43 -18.66
C CYS A 155 24.21 -1.07 -18.93
N GLU A 156 24.93 -0.23 -19.69
CA GLU A 156 24.39 0.97 -20.32
C GLU A 156 23.30 0.58 -21.34
N LEU A 157 22.04 0.59 -20.91
CA LEU A 157 20.90 0.51 -21.80
C LEU A 157 20.60 1.90 -22.36
N LYS A 158 21.04 2.10 -23.61
CA LYS A 158 20.75 3.26 -24.44
C LYS A 158 19.27 3.24 -24.83
N CYS A 159 18.43 4.01 -24.14
CA CYS A 159 17.04 4.24 -24.54
C CYS A 159 16.98 5.14 -25.80
N PRO A 160 16.05 4.88 -26.74
CA PRO A 160 15.86 5.73 -27.90
C PRO A 160 15.20 7.07 -27.53
N GLU A 161 15.74 8.11 -28.17
CA GLU A 161 15.38 9.52 -28.10
C GLU A 161 13.92 9.72 -28.53
N ILE A 162 13.05 10.13 -27.60
CA ILE A 162 11.65 10.48 -27.90
C ILE A 162 11.65 11.92 -28.42
N HIS A 163 11.32 12.05 -29.71
CA HIS A 163 11.12 13.35 -30.37
C HIS A 163 9.99 14.15 -29.71
N GLU A 164 10.36 15.35 -29.28
CA GLU A 164 9.53 16.40 -28.72
C GLU A 164 8.57 16.96 -29.79
N ILE A 165 7.28 16.62 -29.70
CA ILE A 165 6.24 17.23 -30.55
C ILE A 165 5.71 18.47 -29.85
N LYS A 166 6.05 19.65 -30.39
CA LYS A 166 5.49 20.94 -30.01
C LYS A 166 3.99 21.01 -30.35
N ALA A 167 3.14 20.95 -29.32
CA ALA A 167 1.71 21.26 -29.44
C ALA A 167 1.46 22.75 -29.09
N LYS A 168 0.75 23.44 -29.98
CA LYS A 168 0.26 24.81 -29.80
C LYS A 168 -0.68 24.89 -28.60
N GLU A 169 -0.35 25.74 -27.63
CA GLU A 169 -1.22 26.15 -26.53
C GLU A 169 -2.33 27.07 -27.03
N ASP A 170 -3.56 26.58 -27.07
CA ASP A 170 -4.74 27.42 -27.01
C ASP A 170 -5.02 27.76 -25.54
N THR A 171 -4.81 29.03 -25.22
CA THR A 171 -4.87 29.61 -23.87
C THR A 171 -6.32 29.63 -23.36
N LEU A 172 -6.69 28.67 -22.52
CA LEU A 172 -7.88 28.75 -21.67
C LEU A 172 -7.45 29.11 -20.25
N ASN A 173 -7.92 30.28 -19.80
CA ASN A 173 -7.78 30.85 -18.45
C ASN A 173 -8.11 29.81 -17.36
N THR A 174 -7.10 29.05 -16.96
CA THR A 174 -7.22 28.11 -15.84
C THR A 174 -6.75 28.87 -14.60
N LYS A 175 -7.70 29.35 -13.81
CA LYS A 175 -7.43 30.00 -12.51
C LYS A 175 -6.53 29.07 -11.70
N ALA A 176 -5.36 29.56 -11.33
CA ALA A 176 -4.36 28.81 -10.58
C ALA A 176 -4.82 28.69 -9.11
N TYR A 177 -5.64 27.68 -8.84
CA TYR A 177 -5.79 27.17 -7.48
C TYR A 177 -4.53 26.33 -7.21
N GLY A 178 -3.85 26.59 -6.09
CA GLY A 178 -2.64 25.87 -5.69
C GLY A 178 -3.00 24.39 -5.54
N MET A 179 -2.53 23.56 -6.46
CA MET A 179 -3.05 22.20 -6.62
C MET A 179 -1.95 21.18 -6.78
N VAL A 180 -2.03 20.14 -5.95
CA VAL A 180 -1.30 18.90 -6.12
C VAL A 180 -1.85 18.22 -7.38
N ARG A 181 -1.02 18.14 -8.42
CA ARG A 181 -1.35 17.41 -9.64
C ARG A 181 -0.61 16.08 -9.59
N THR A 182 -1.34 15.01 -9.34
CA THR A 182 -0.79 13.68 -9.61
C THR A 182 -1.14 13.32 -11.05
N SER A 183 -0.13 13.19 -11.91
CA SER A 183 -0.30 12.67 -13.27
C SER A 183 -0.45 11.14 -13.30
N GLN A 184 -0.25 10.48 -12.15
CA GLN A 184 -0.37 9.03 -12.03
C GLN A 184 -1.85 8.64 -12.04
N VAL A 185 -2.20 7.76 -12.98
CA VAL A 185 -3.54 7.21 -13.15
C VAL A 185 -3.79 6.21 -12.01
N PRO A 186 -4.84 6.38 -11.19
CA PRO A 186 -5.23 5.37 -10.22
C PRO A 186 -5.55 4.05 -10.92
N VAL A 187 -5.11 2.93 -10.36
CA VAL A 187 -5.25 1.59 -10.97
C VAL A 187 -6.71 1.26 -11.33
N HIS A 188 -7.64 1.61 -10.45
CA HIS A 188 -9.08 1.41 -10.66
C HIS A 188 -9.69 2.35 -11.71
N ALA A 189 -8.95 3.37 -12.15
CA ALA A 189 -9.42 4.39 -13.09
C ALA A 189 -8.86 4.20 -14.52
N VAL A 190 -8.12 3.11 -14.79
CA VAL A 190 -7.65 2.75 -16.14
C VAL A 190 -8.80 2.67 -17.17
N PRO A 191 -9.98 2.10 -16.87
CA PRO A 191 -11.11 2.13 -17.81
C PRO A 191 -11.58 3.56 -18.10
N LEU A 192 -11.62 4.42 -17.08
CA LEU A 192 -12.00 5.82 -17.21
C LEU A 192 -11.00 6.59 -18.09
N GLN A 193 -9.69 6.33 -17.94
CA GLN A 193 -8.66 6.95 -18.77
C GLN A 193 -8.93 6.72 -20.27
N ARG A 194 -9.24 5.48 -20.67
CA ARG A 194 -9.53 5.13 -22.08
C ARG A 194 -10.77 5.86 -22.60
N ILE A 195 -11.78 6.04 -21.75
CA ILE A 195 -13.01 6.75 -22.11
C ILE A 195 -12.71 8.23 -22.28
N LEU A 196 -11.95 8.82 -21.37
CA LEU A 196 -11.57 10.23 -21.43
C LEU A 196 -10.68 10.54 -22.63
N SER A 197 -9.75 9.66 -22.99
CA SER A 197 -8.95 9.82 -24.21
C SER A 197 -9.81 9.74 -25.48
N ASN A 198 -10.88 8.94 -25.47
CA ASN A 198 -11.80 8.84 -26.61
C ASN A 198 -12.70 10.08 -26.74
N ILE A 199 -13.17 10.63 -25.62
CA ILE A 199 -14.06 11.81 -25.62
C ILE A 199 -13.24 13.11 -25.81
N PHE A 200 -12.02 13.15 -25.29
CA PHE A 200 -11.15 14.32 -25.27
C PHE A 200 -9.73 13.98 -25.76
N PRO A 201 -9.53 13.65 -27.05
CA PRO A 201 -8.26 13.15 -27.57
C PRO A 201 -7.08 14.11 -27.40
N ASN A 202 -7.34 15.42 -27.33
CA ASN A 202 -6.31 16.46 -27.25
C ASN A 202 -6.27 17.16 -25.89
N SER A 203 -6.83 16.57 -24.83
CA SER A 203 -6.92 17.21 -23.51
C SER A 203 -6.14 16.43 -22.47
N SER A 204 -5.44 17.15 -21.60
CA SER A 204 -4.81 16.57 -20.43
C SER A 204 -5.88 16.20 -19.39
N VAL A 205 -5.66 15.06 -18.74
CA VAL A 205 -6.47 14.57 -17.62
C VAL A 205 -5.63 14.73 -16.36
N CYS A 206 -6.15 15.46 -15.38
CA CYS A 206 -5.54 15.55 -14.05
C CYS A 206 -6.22 14.53 -13.14
N TRP A 207 -5.46 13.67 -12.47
CA TRP A 207 -6.00 12.66 -11.55
C TRP A 207 -5.89 13.13 -10.10
N ASN A 208 -6.81 12.68 -9.24
CA ASN A 208 -6.89 13.03 -7.82
C ASN A 208 -6.87 14.55 -7.60
N PHE A 209 -7.76 15.25 -8.31
CA PHE A 209 -7.83 16.70 -8.35
C PHE A 209 -8.50 17.20 -7.06
N ASP A 210 -7.74 17.84 -6.16
CA ASP A 210 -8.28 18.47 -4.96
C ASP A 210 -8.69 19.92 -5.23
N ILE A 211 -9.95 20.24 -4.95
CA ILE A 211 -10.44 21.62 -4.91
C ILE A 211 -11.30 21.82 -3.67
N LYS A 212 -10.93 22.82 -2.86
CA LYS A 212 -11.60 23.15 -1.58
C LYS A 212 -11.67 21.99 -0.58
N GLY A 213 -10.68 21.10 -0.58
CA GLY A 213 -10.64 19.94 0.31
C GLY A 213 -11.54 18.80 -0.15
N GLN A 214 -12.08 18.86 -1.38
CA GLN A 214 -12.78 17.75 -2.01
C GLN A 214 -11.91 17.14 -3.11
N ILE A 215 -11.71 15.84 -3.02
CA ILE A 215 -10.91 15.08 -3.98
C ILE A 215 -11.82 14.54 -5.07
N PHE A 216 -11.53 14.94 -6.30
CA PHE A 216 -12.16 14.43 -7.51
C PHE A 216 -11.27 13.37 -8.15
N LEU A 217 -11.88 12.32 -8.69
CA LEU A 217 -11.17 11.23 -9.35
C LEU A 217 -10.36 11.74 -10.53
N ALA A 218 -10.99 12.57 -11.38
CA ALA A 218 -10.34 13.17 -12.53
C ALA A 218 -10.91 14.54 -12.86
N GLN A 219 -10.07 15.41 -13.40
CA GLN A 219 -10.44 16.70 -13.98
C GLN A 219 -10.00 16.76 -15.45
N VAL A 220 -10.94 17.13 -16.32
CA VAL A 220 -10.70 17.32 -17.75
C VAL A 220 -11.43 18.57 -18.22
N LYS A 221 -10.68 19.56 -18.71
CA LYS A 221 -11.22 20.90 -19.05
C LYS A 221 -11.99 21.50 -17.86
N ASN A 222 -13.28 21.77 -18.02
CA ASN A 222 -14.16 22.28 -16.98
C ASN A 222 -15.05 21.19 -16.35
N ILE A 223 -14.73 19.91 -16.56
CA ILE A 223 -15.45 18.79 -15.95
C ILE A 223 -14.67 18.24 -14.78
N LEU A 224 -15.35 18.06 -13.67
CA LEU A 224 -14.88 17.34 -12.49
C LEU A 224 -15.62 16.01 -12.40
N ILE A 225 -14.90 14.91 -12.26
CA ILE A 225 -15.47 13.57 -12.12
C ILE A 225 -15.33 13.16 -10.66
N TYR A 226 -16.46 12.98 -10.01
CA TYR A 226 -16.55 12.59 -8.62
C TYR A 226 -17.03 11.15 -8.48
N LEU A 227 -16.45 10.42 -7.53
CA LEU A 227 -16.83 9.06 -7.18
C LEU A 227 -17.70 9.09 -5.91
N SER A 228 -18.96 8.66 -6.01
CA SER A 228 -20.02 8.83 -4.99
C SER A 228 -19.83 8.08 -3.67
N ASP A 229 -18.72 7.37 -3.49
CA ASP A 229 -18.46 6.47 -2.34
C ASP A 229 -17.94 7.15 -1.10
N LEU A 230 -17.48 8.39 -1.21
CA LEU A 230 -16.96 9.11 -0.07
C LEU A 230 -18.15 9.62 0.73
N GLU A 231 -18.25 9.26 2.00
CA GLU A 231 -19.33 9.57 2.97
C GLU A 231 -19.66 11.07 3.13
N GLN A 232 -19.00 11.94 2.36
CA GLN A 232 -19.18 13.36 2.36
C GLN A 232 -20.10 13.80 1.22
N PRO A 233 -21.27 14.40 1.51
CA PRO A 233 -22.11 14.97 0.47
C PRO A 233 -21.35 16.08 -0.28
N ILE A 234 -21.25 15.96 -1.60
CA ILE A 234 -20.69 17.03 -2.43
C ILE A 234 -21.72 18.13 -2.65
N LEU A 235 -21.29 19.36 -2.35
CA LEU A 235 -22.00 20.59 -2.68
C LEU A 235 -21.79 20.93 -4.16
N ILE A 236 -22.46 20.19 -5.04
CA ILE A 236 -22.38 20.35 -6.51
C ILE A 236 -22.66 21.80 -6.93
N GLU A 237 -23.56 22.47 -6.21
CA GLU A 237 -23.98 23.84 -6.48
C GLU A 237 -22.83 24.85 -6.37
N ASP A 238 -21.88 24.64 -5.46
CA ASP A 238 -20.77 25.58 -5.26
C ASP A 238 -19.74 25.48 -6.38
N PHE A 239 -19.53 24.29 -6.93
CA PHE A 239 -18.69 24.10 -8.11
C PHE A 239 -19.37 24.60 -9.39
N ALA A 240 -20.69 24.44 -9.48
CA ALA A 240 -21.47 25.00 -10.58
C ALA A 240 -21.39 26.53 -10.63
N LYS A 241 -21.46 27.22 -9.48
CA LYS A 241 -21.26 28.68 -9.40
C LYS A 241 -19.88 29.13 -9.91
N GLU A 242 -18.89 28.26 -9.82
CA GLU A 242 -17.50 28.53 -10.23
C GLU A 242 -17.18 28.21 -11.69
N GLY A 243 -18.14 27.70 -12.46
CA GLY A 243 -17.88 27.34 -13.87
C GLY A 243 -17.70 25.84 -14.11
N TRP A 244 -17.68 25.02 -13.06
CA TRP A 244 -17.40 23.59 -13.15
C TRP A 244 -18.65 22.80 -13.46
N LYS A 245 -18.47 21.73 -14.25
CA LYS A 245 -19.48 20.70 -14.48
C LYS A 245 -19.08 19.46 -13.69
N VAL A 246 -19.87 19.08 -12.71
CA VAL A 246 -19.58 17.89 -11.89
C VAL A 246 -20.35 16.69 -12.46
N TYR A 247 -19.62 15.65 -12.84
CA TYR A 247 -20.18 14.35 -13.17
C TYR A 247 -19.98 13.42 -11.97
N VAL A 248 -21.07 12.96 -11.38
CA VAL A 248 -21.05 11.98 -10.28
C VAL A 248 -21.16 10.59 -10.89
N CYS A 249 -20.17 9.73 -10.63
CA CYS A 249 -20.22 8.32 -10.97
C CYS A 249 -20.21 7.47 -9.71
N ARG A 250 -20.84 6.31 -9.78
CA ARG A 250 -20.70 5.27 -8.77
C ARG A 250 -19.51 4.36 -9.15
N PRO A 251 -18.89 3.66 -8.20
CA PRO A 251 -17.79 2.74 -8.51
C PRO A 251 -18.21 1.63 -9.46
N GLU A 252 -19.44 1.15 -9.35
CA GLU A 252 -19.95 0.11 -10.24
C GLU A 252 -19.97 0.61 -11.69
N ASP A 253 -20.16 1.91 -11.91
CA ASP A 253 -20.17 2.51 -13.24
C ASP A 253 -18.79 2.46 -13.90
N LEU A 254 -17.69 2.42 -13.13
CA LEU A 254 -16.33 2.28 -13.66
C LEU A 254 -16.15 0.98 -14.47
N SER A 255 -16.92 -0.06 -14.12
CA SER A 255 -16.95 -1.34 -14.83
C SER A 255 -17.77 -1.30 -16.12
N PHE A 256 -18.53 -0.22 -16.38
CA PHE A 256 -19.41 -0.08 -17.54
C PHE A 256 -19.05 1.14 -18.41
N PRO A 257 -18.06 1.02 -19.32
CA PRO A 257 -17.54 2.15 -20.10
C PRO A 257 -18.58 2.99 -20.84
N ARG A 258 -19.57 2.33 -21.46
CA ARG A 258 -20.66 3.00 -22.20
C ARG A 258 -21.53 3.88 -21.29
N ARG A 259 -21.68 3.49 -20.02
CA ARG A 259 -22.52 4.19 -19.05
C ARG A 259 -21.84 5.50 -18.63
N ILE A 260 -20.55 5.45 -18.33
CA ILE A 260 -19.70 6.61 -18.06
C ILE A 260 -19.68 7.55 -19.27
N GLU A 261 -19.42 7.03 -20.47
CA GLU A 261 -19.35 7.84 -21.68
C GLU A 261 -20.65 8.63 -21.92
N ARG A 262 -21.80 7.97 -21.74
CA ARG A 262 -23.11 8.62 -21.82
C ARG A 262 -23.29 9.68 -20.74
N GLY A 263 -22.91 9.39 -19.50
CA GLY A 263 -23.00 10.34 -18.39
C GLY A 263 -22.15 11.60 -18.61
N ILE A 264 -20.90 11.44 -19.06
CA ILE A 264 -20.02 12.57 -19.40
C ILE A 264 -20.60 13.38 -20.56
N LYS A 265 -21.08 12.72 -21.63
CA LYS A 265 -21.70 13.41 -22.77
C LYS A 265 -22.98 14.15 -22.37
N GLN A 266 -23.78 13.59 -21.47
CA GLN A 266 -24.97 14.24 -20.94
C GLN A 266 -24.61 15.46 -20.09
N THR A 267 -23.59 15.35 -19.24
CA THR A 267 -23.05 16.45 -18.44
C THR A 267 -22.54 17.59 -19.32
N LEU A 268 -21.87 17.25 -20.43
CA LEU A 268 -21.45 18.23 -21.43
C LEU A 268 -22.64 18.98 -22.05
N ARG A 269 -23.73 18.27 -22.36
CA ARG A 269 -24.93 18.81 -23.02
C ARG A 269 -25.83 19.63 -22.09
N SER A 270 -25.91 19.29 -20.81
CA SER A 270 -26.93 19.81 -19.87
C SER A 270 -26.74 21.27 -19.45
N GLY A 271 -25.81 22.01 -20.06
CA GLY A 271 -25.44 23.36 -19.59
C GLY A 271 -24.97 23.33 -18.14
N MET A 272 -24.98 24.47 -17.44
CA MET A 272 -24.54 24.55 -16.03
C MET A 272 -25.58 24.01 -15.03
N LYS A 273 -26.59 23.26 -15.49
CA LYS A 273 -27.64 22.71 -14.62
C LYS A 273 -27.33 21.25 -14.35
N SER A 274 -26.90 20.96 -13.13
CA SER A 274 -26.57 19.63 -12.64
C SER A 274 -27.83 18.76 -12.56
N GLN A 275 -27.80 17.57 -13.17
CA GLN A 275 -28.78 16.51 -12.91
C GLN A 275 -28.11 15.47 -12.01
N ILE A 276 -28.76 15.18 -10.88
CA ILE A 276 -28.47 14.01 -10.06
C ILE A 276 -29.14 12.82 -10.76
N ILE A 277 -28.39 11.77 -11.11
CA ILE A 277 -28.90 10.51 -11.65
C ILE A 277 -28.63 9.38 -10.65
#